data_AF-A0A6L7X8U9-F1
#
_entry.id   AF-A0A6L7X8U9-F1
#
_cell.length_a   1.000
_cell.length_b   1.000
_cell.length_c   1.000
_cell.angle_alpha   90.00
_cell.angle_beta   90.00
_cell.angle_gamma   90.00
#
_symmetry.space_group_name_H-M   'P 1'
#
loop_
_entity.id
_entity.type
_entity.pdbx_description
1 polymer ?
#
loop_
_entity_poly.entity_id
_entity_poly.type
_entity_poly.pdbx_seq_one_letter_code
_entity_poly.pdbx_strand_id
1 'polypeptide(L)'
;MEISNHRVRFLQCRRQIDFPPPVLARGRQRRYLMRPNTVKQLWAEGKPAFGAWLGTCSPLAAESMAHQGWDWLVVDGEHSPVDLQT
;
A
#
# COMPACT_ATOMS: atom_id res chain seq x y z
N MET A 1 1.55 -29.62 -32.78
CA MET A 1 0.41 -28.74 -32.46
C MET A 1 0.76 -28.04 -31.16
N GLU A 2 1.51 -26.95 -31.32
CA GLU A 2 2.10 -26.15 -30.25
C GLU A 2 1.01 -25.37 -29.51
N ILE A 3 1.04 -25.40 -28.19
CA ILE A 3 0.43 -24.35 -27.38
C ILE A 3 1.52 -23.79 -26.48
N SER A 4 1.80 -22.52 -26.79
CA SER A 4 2.83 -21.63 -26.29
C SER A 4 2.91 -21.51 -24.78
N ASN A 5 4.10 -21.87 -24.30
CA ASN A 5 4.93 -21.21 -23.29
C ASN A 5 4.53 -19.76 -22.89
N HIS A 6 3.52 -19.60 -22.03
CA HIS A 6 3.34 -18.39 -21.23
C HIS A 6 3.72 -18.68 -19.79
N ARG A 7 5.03 -18.67 -19.53
CA ARG A 7 5.57 -18.41 -18.19
C ARG A 7 5.06 -17.04 -17.77
N VAL A 8 3.95 -17.02 -17.04
CA VAL A 8 3.59 -15.90 -16.18
C VAL A 8 4.70 -15.82 -15.14
N ARG A 9 5.76 -15.06 -15.47
CA ARG A 9 6.73 -14.60 -14.48
C ARG A 9 5.97 -13.59 -13.64
N PHE A 10 5.24 -14.09 -12.65
CA PHE A 10 4.95 -13.29 -11.47
C PHE A 10 6.31 -12.93 -10.89
N LEU A 11 6.80 -11.76 -11.31
CA LEU A 11 7.91 -11.08 -10.69
C LEU A 11 7.39 -10.70 -9.31
N GLN A 12 7.38 -11.66 -8.39
CA GLN A 12 7.20 -11.40 -6.97
C GLN A 12 8.50 -10.75 -6.52
N CYS A 13 8.70 -9.52 -6.98
CA CYS A 13 9.56 -8.56 -6.33
C CYS A 13 8.96 -8.46 -4.94
N ARG A 14 9.60 -9.13 -3.97
CA ARG A 14 9.45 -8.77 -2.56
C ARG A 14 9.82 -7.29 -2.46
N ARG A 15 8.89 -6.39 -2.78
CA ARG A 15 8.94 -5.00 -2.37
C ARG A 15 8.60 -5.04 -0.89
N GLN A 16 9.57 -5.47 -0.10
CA GLN A 16 9.63 -5.16 1.31
C GLN A 16 9.49 -3.63 1.34
N ILE A 17 8.36 -3.14 1.85
CA ILE A 17 8.19 -1.69 2.04
C ILE A 17 9.12 -1.35 3.21
N ASP A 18 10.41 -1.17 2.92
CA ASP A 18 11.40 -0.78 3.89
C ASP A 18 11.15 0.69 4.23
N PHE A 19 10.40 0.90 5.30
CA PHE A 19 10.19 2.23 5.84
C PHE A 19 11.52 2.73 6.44
N PRO A 20 12.07 3.86 5.98
CA PRO A 20 13.22 4.45 6.65
C PRO A 20 12.83 4.78 8.10
N PRO A 21 13.71 4.56 9.09
CA PRO A 21 13.42 4.88 10.48
C PRO A 21 13.11 6.39 10.61
N PRO A 22 12.13 6.78 11.45
CA PRO A 22 11.83 8.19 11.65
C PRO A 22 13.07 8.88 12.22
N VAL A 23 13.61 9.84 11.46
CA VAL A 23 14.75 10.65 11.89
C VAL A 23 14.32 11.46 13.11
N LEU A 24 14.79 11.05 14.29
CA LEU A 24 14.59 11.79 15.55
C LEU A 24 15.44 13.07 15.51
N ALA A 25 14.92 14.12 14.89
CA ALA A 25 15.52 15.45 14.97
C ALA A 25 15.35 15.99 16.40
N ARG A 26 16.46 16.03 17.15
CA ARG A 26 16.54 16.76 18.43
C ARG A 26 16.33 18.26 18.15
N GLY A 27 15.24 18.83 18.67
CA GLY A 27 15.05 20.28 18.72
C GLY A 27 13.69 20.77 18.19
N ARG A 28 12.77 21.04 19.14
CA ARG A 28 11.75 22.11 19.13
C ARG A 28 11.08 22.53 17.80
N GLN A 29 10.64 21.59 16.96
CA GLN A 29 9.47 21.70 16.07
C GLN A 29 9.01 20.27 15.74
N ARG A 30 7.90 19.79 16.30
CA ARG A 30 7.30 18.50 15.92
C ARG A 30 6.61 18.64 14.55
N ARG A 31 7.37 18.90 13.48
CA ARG A 31 6.90 18.54 12.14
C ARG A 31 6.90 17.02 12.11
N TYR A 32 5.72 16.42 12.25
CA TYR A 32 5.59 14.98 12.01
C TYR A 32 5.94 14.77 10.54
N LEU A 33 7.15 14.26 10.27
CA LEU A 33 7.53 13.93 8.91
C LEU A 33 6.63 12.76 8.50
N MET A 34 5.57 13.07 7.76
CA MET A 34 4.71 12.04 7.18
C MET A 34 5.55 11.19 6.25
N ARG A 35 5.31 9.87 6.28
CA ARG A 35 5.97 8.95 5.36
C ARG A 35 5.75 9.42 3.91
N PRO A 36 6.77 9.32 3.03
CA PRO A 36 6.59 9.61 1.61
C PRO A 36 5.45 8.78 1.02
N ASN A 37 4.64 9.38 0.16
CA ASN A 37 3.54 8.69 -0.50
C ASN A 37 4.08 7.94 -1.73
N THR A 38 4.19 6.62 -1.60
CA THR A 38 4.71 5.72 -2.64
C THR A 38 3.88 5.73 -3.91
N VAL A 39 2.55 5.82 -3.79
CA VAL A 39 1.63 5.88 -4.96
C VAL A 39 1.92 7.11 -5.81
N LYS A 40 2.07 8.28 -5.19
CA LYS A 40 2.40 9.52 -5.89
C LYS A 40 3.76 9.44 -6.59
N GLN A 41 4.74 8.78 -5.99
CA GLN A 41 6.05 8.55 -6.60
C GLN A 41 5.94 7.65 -7.83
N LEU A 42 5.24 6.52 -7.72
CA LEU A 42 5.02 5.59 -8.84
C LEU A 42 4.34 6.29 -10.03
N TRP A 43 3.30 7.09 -9.77
CA TRP A 43 2.60 7.82 -10.83
C TRP A 43 3.45 8.92 -11.46
N ALA A 44 4.28 9.62 -10.68
CA ALA A 44 5.22 10.60 -11.22
C ALA A 44 6.27 9.96 -12.14
N GLU A 45 6.62 8.70 -11.89
CA GLU A 45 7.52 7.90 -12.73
C GLU A 45 6.80 7.19 -13.90
N GLY A 46 5.49 7.39 -14.06
CA GLY A 46 4.69 6.71 -15.09
C GLY A 46 4.52 5.21 -14.86
N LYS A 47 4.75 4.72 -13.65
CA LYS A 47 4.62 3.31 -13.27
C LYS A 47 3.20 2.99 -12.79
N PRO A 48 2.66 1.80 -13.09
CA PRO A 48 1.40 1.35 -12.52
C PRO A 48 1.54 1.13 -11.00
N ALA A 49 0.49 1.47 -10.26
CA ALA A 49 0.37 1.19 -8.83
C ALA A 49 -0.79 0.21 -8.62
N PHE A 50 -0.48 -0.99 -8.15
CA PHE A 50 -1.46 -2.06 -7.95
C PHE A 50 -2.06 -1.97 -6.56
N GLY A 51 -3.38 -1.95 -6.48
CA GLY A 51 -4.08 -1.89 -5.21
C GLY A 51 -5.29 -2.79 -5.16
N ALA A 52 -5.89 -2.84 -3.97
CA ALA A 52 -7.07 -3.65 -3.69
C ALA A 52 -8.12 -2.85 -2.93
N TRP A 53 -9.36 -3.33 -3.00
CA TRP A 53 -10.51 -2.73 -2.32
C TRP A 53 -10.75 -3.46 -1.00
N LEU A 54 -10.76 -2.72 0.11
CA LEU A 54 -11.12 -3.25 1.41
C LEU A 54 -12.61 -3.00 1.65
N GLY A 55 -13.44 -3.96 1.26
CA GLY A 55 -14.89 -3.95 1.54
C GLY A 55 -15.26 -4.45 2.94
N THR A 56 -14.31 -5.04 3.66
CA THR A 56 -14.51 -5.55 5.02
C THR A 56 -14.13 -4.48 6.03
N CYS A 57 -15.07 -4.09 6.89
CA CYS A 57 -14.85 -3.09 7.95
C CYS A 57 -14.09 -3.66 9.17
N SER A 58 -13.14 -4.57 8.93
CA SER A 58 -12.40 -5.28 9.97
C SER A 58 -10.94 -4.80 10.02
N PRO A 59 -10.46 -4.30 11.17
CA PRO A 59 -9.05 -3.93 11.34
C PRO A 59 -8.08 -5.09 11.08
N LEU A 60 -8.46 -6.32 11.44
CA LEU A 60 -7.63 -7.51 11.22
C LEU A 60 -7.46 -7.82 9.72
N ALA A 61 -8.52 -7.66 8.94
CA ALA A 61 -8.45 -7.80 7.49
C ALA A 61 -7.57 -6.70 6.87
N ALA A 62 -7.71 -5.46 7.35
CA ALA A 62 -6.86 -4.34 6.91
C ALA A 62 -5.38 -4.58 7.19
N GLU A 63 -5.04 -5.06 8.39
CA GLU A 63 -3.66 -5.41 8.77
C GLU A 63 -3.11 -6.55 7.91
N SER A 64 -3.91 -7.60 7.71
CA SER A 64 -3.54 -8.73 6.86
C SER A 64 -3.30 -8.29 5.41
N MET A 65 -4.11 -7.36 4.88
CA MET A 65 -3.92 -6.79 3.54
C MET A 65 -2.71 -5.87 3.45
N ALA A 66 -2.41 -5.09 4.50
CA ALA A 66 -1.23 -4.23 4.53
C ALA A 66 0.08 -5.02 4.38
N HIS A 67 0.13 -6.26 4.89
CA HIS A 67 1.31 -7.12 4.78
C HIS A 67 1.42 -7.90 3.46
N GLN A 68 0.41 -7.86 2.59
CA GLN A 68 0.42 -8.60 1.31
C GLN A 68 1.24 -7.91 0.21
N GLY A 69 1.69 -6.67 0.42
CA GLY A 69 2.55 -5.94 -0.53
C GLY A 69 1.80 -5.18 -1.62
N TRP A 70 0.55 -4.76 -1.36
CA TRP A 70 -0.19 -3.84 -2.23
C TRP A 70 0.46 -2.44 -2.21
N ASP A 71 0.47 -1.74 -3.34
CA ASP A 71 0.97 -0.35 -3.40
C ASP A 71 -0.02 0.62 -2.72
N TRP A 72 -1.32 0.27 -2.72
CA TRP A 72 -2.38 0.98 -2.02
C TRP A 72 -3.58 0.09 -1.70
N LEU A 73 -4.38 0.51 -0.71
CA LEU A 73 -5.67 -0.09 -0.37
C LEU A 73 -6.73 1.00 -0.28
N VAL A 74 -7.90 0.78 -0.89
CA VAL A 74 -9.07 1.65 -0.68
C VAL A 74 -9.82 1.16 0.54
N VAL A 75 -9.95 2.04 1.54
CA VAL A 75 -10.93 1.89 2.62
C VAL A 75 -12.22 2.51 2.12
N ASP A 76 -13.21 1.66 1.86
CA ASP A 76 -14.48 2.10 1.29
C ASP A 76 -15.40 2.64 2.38
N GLY A 77 -15.61 3.95 2.39
CA GLY A 77 -16.58 4.61 3.27
C GLY A 77 -17.93 4.90 2.59
N GLU A 78 -18.09 4.59 1.30
CA GLU A 78 -19.32 4.89 0.55
C GLU A 78 -20.27 3.69 0.55
N HIS A 79 -19.75 2.50 0.26
CA HIS A 79 -20.55 1.29 0.08
C HIS A 79 -20.32 0.23 1.16
N SER A 80 -19.27 0.37 1.96
CA SER A 80 -19.04 -0.51 3.10
C SER A 80 -19.51 0.15 4.39
N PRO A 81 -19.95 -0.61 5.41
CA PRO A 81 -20.39 -0.07 6.70
C PRO A 81 -19.21 0.44 7.57
N VAL A 82 -18.19 1.04 6.95
CA VAL A 82 -17.06 1.68 7.64
C VAL A 82 -17.56 3.01 8.20
N ASP A 83 -17.36 3.23 9.50
CA ASP A 83 -17.66 4.49 10.17
C ASP A 83 -16.41 5.06 10.85
N LEU A 84 -16.40 6.37 11.09
CA LEU A 84 -15.30 7.12 11.72
C LEU A 84 -15.29 7.00 13.25
N GLN A 85 -15.64 5.83 13.79
CA GLN A 85 -15.74 5.63 15.23
C GLN A 85 -14.43 6.08 15.93
N THR A 86 -14.58 6.89 16.98
CA THR A 86 -13.50 7.60 17.69
C THR A 86 -12.85 6.72 18.77
#